data_AF-A0A6G4W8S6-F1
#
_entry.id   AF-A0A6G4W8S6-F1
#
_cell.length_a   1.000
_cell.length_b   1.000
_cell.length_c   1.000
_cell.angle_alpha   90.00
_cell.angle_beta   90.00
_cell.angle_gamma   90.00
#
_symmetry.space_group_name_H-M   'P 1'
#
loop_
_entity.id
_entity.type
_entity.pdbx_description
1 polymer ?
#
loop_
_entity_poly.entity_id
_entity_poly.type
_entity_poly.pdbx_seq_one_letter_code
_entity_poly.pdbx_strand_id
1 'polypeptide(L)'
;MKKFAIVAGAASLLLALAACQSKTPTPSGSGKSASLMAMETVAIAAHKCWFAARDPAFKAYRMANELNSFSGTPRFLLVPAKNYEGKPLLVVQATGNSSRVDVFGPLMGEPLGARIGADIGRWAAGNDDCGGTA
;
A
#
# COMPACT_ATOMS: atom_id res chain seq x y z
N MET A 1 -46.12 41.55 40.36
CA MET A 1 -44.79 42.13 40.05
C MET A 1 -43.81 41.00 39.74
N LYS A 2 -43.01 41.16 38.68
CA LYS A 2 -41.93 40.29 38.15
C LYS A 2 -42.35 38.94 37.54
N LYS A 3 -41.83 38.45 36.40
CA LYS A 3 -40.99 38.94 35.28
C LYS A 3 -41.10 37.83 34.19
N PHE A 4 -41.07 38.20 32.92
CA PHE A 4 -41.15 37.31 31.75
C PHE A 4 -39.85 36.53 31.46
N ALA A 5 -40.05 35.40 30.75
CA ALA A 5 -39.18 34.71 29.78
C ALA A 5 -37.95 33.92 30.27
N ILE A 6 -37.83 32.67 29.79
CA ILE A 6 -36.91 32.27 28.69
C ILE A 6 -37.25 30.84 28.24
N VAL A 7 -37.34 30.66 26.92
CA VAL A 7 -37.52 29.42 26.16
C VAL A 7 -36.14 28.80 25.87
N ALA A 8 -36.13 27.49 25.60
CA ALA A 8 -35.11 26.70 24.88
C ALA A 8 -34.10 25.93 25.75
N GLY A 9 -34.17 24.60 25.63
CA GLY A 9 -33.22 23.66 26.20
C GLY A 9 -33.42 22.25 25.64
N ALA A 10 -33.52 22.12 24.31
CA ALA A 10 -33.47 20.84 23.61
C ALA A 10 -32.32 20.90 22.59
N ALA A 11 -31.68 19.76 22.37
CA ALA A 11 -30.52 19.51 21.50
C ALA A 11 -29.14 19.67 22.18
N SER A 12 -28.73 18.64 22.90
CA SER A 12 -27.34 18.43 23.29
C SER A 12 -26.77 17.17 22.62
N LEU A 13 -25.86 17.42 21.67
CA LEU A 13 -24.71 16.63 21.25
C LEU A 13 -24.91 15.22 20.64
N LEU A 14 -25.09 15.19 19.32
CA LEU A 14 -24.85 14.04 18.42
C LEU A 14 -23.67 14.34 17.43
N LEU A 15 -22.52 14.83 17.91
CA LEU A 15 -21.40 15.24 17.04
C LEU A 15 -20.06 14.54 17.35
N ALA A 16 -19.97 13.22 17.18
CA ALA A 16 -18.69 12.52 17.35
C ALA A 16 -18.34 11.49 16.24
N LEU A 17 -18.85 11.64 15.01
CA LEU A 17 -18.52 10.73 13.90
C LEU A 17 -17.85 11.36 12.67
N ALA A 18 -17.20 12.53 12.82
CA ALA A 18 -16.59 13.24 11.68
C ALA A 18 -15.06 13.03 11.50
N ALA A 19 -14.44 11.99 12.09
CA ALA A 19 -12.98 11.82 12.04
C ALA A 19 -12.45 10.80 11.00
N CYS A 20 -13.30 10.14 10.22
CA CYS A 20 -12.86 9.24 9.14
C CYS A 20 -12.88 9.91 7.76
N GLN A 21 -12.44 11.17 7.65
CA GLN A 21 -12.13 11.73 6.33
C GLN A 21 -10.75 11.25 5.89
N SER A 22 -10.75 10.12 5.17
CA SER A 22 -9.62 9.69 4.34
C SER A 22 -9.27 10.85 3.41
N LYS A 23 -8.12 11.48 3.64
CA LYS A 23 -7.63 12.59 2.82
C LYS A 23 -7.32 12.06 1.43
N THR A 24 -8.18 12.35 0.46
CA THR A 24 -7.93 12.03 -0.95
C THR A 24 -6.76 12.89 -1.44
N PRO A 25 -5.63 12.32 -1.86
CA PRO A 25 -4.54 13.09 -2.42
C PRO A 25 -5.01 13.79 -3.69
N THR A 26 -4.76 15.10 -3.78
CA THR A 26 -5.01 15.87 -5.00
C THR A 26 -4.02 15.37 -6.07
N PRO A 27 -4.47 15.03 -7.29
CA PRO A 27 -3.56 14.60 -8.34
C PRO A 27 -2.70 15.78 -8.78
N SER A 28 -1.43 15.81 -8.34
CA SER A 28 -0.43 16.73 -8.89
C SER A 28 -0.13 16.33 -10.33
N GLY A 29 -0.13 17.33 -11.22
CA GLY A 29 0.00 17.14 -12.65
C GLY A 29 1.40 16.71 -13.13
N SER A 30 1.40 16.39 -14.43
CA SER A 30 2.51 16.08 -15.35
C SER A 30 3.04 14.63 -15.39
N GLY A 31 2.77 13.98 -16.54
CA GLY A 31 3.55 12.89 -17.14
C GLY A 31 3.23 11.45 -16.71
N LYS A 32 2.94 11.21 -15.43
CA LYS A 32 2.96 9.86 -14.87
C LYS A 32 1.65 9.45 -14.19
N SER A 33 1.15 8.25 -14.49
CA SER A 33 -0.08 7.75 -13.87
C SER A 33 0.10 7.57 -12.35
N ALA A 34 -0.99 7.74 -11.59
CA ALA A 34 -0.97 7.51 -10.14
C ALA A 34 -0.55 6.07 -9.79
N SER A 35 -0.89 5.10 -10.65
CA SER A 35 -0.46 3.71 -10.54
C SER A 35 1.05 3.56 -10.64
N LEU A 36 1.70 4.26 -11.58
CA LEU A 36 3.15 4.18 -11.74
C LEU A 36 3.88 4.85 -10.58
N MET A 37 3.36 5.99 -10.08
CA MET A 37 3.92 6.61 -8.86
C MET A 37 3.82 5.69 -7.64
N ALA A 38 2.63 5.11 -7.40
CA ALA A 38 2.43 4.18 -6.29
C ALA A 38 3.37 2.96 -6.39
N MET A 39 3.45 2.36 -7.57
CA MET A 39 4.28 1.16 -7.76
C MET A 39 5.77 1.42 -7.68
N GLU A 40 6.26 2.59 -8.07
CA GLU A 40 7.66 2.94 -7.85
C GLU A 40 8.00 3.04 -6.36
N THR A 41 7.19 3.75 -5.59
CA THR A 41 7.38 3.84 -4.13
C THR A 41 7.40 2.46 -3.49
N VAL A 42 6.39 1.62 -3.81
CA VAL A 42 6.28 0.28 -3.23
C VAL A 42 7.42 -0.63 -3.68
N ALA A 43 7.82 -0.60 -4.95
CA ALA A 43 8.93 -1.42 -5.45
C ALA A 43 10.28 -1.01 -4.84
N ILE A 44 10.55 0.29 -4.69
CA ILE A 44 11.77 0.79 -4.05
C ILE A 44 11.81 0.34 -2.58
N ALA A 45 10.72 0.52 -1.85
CA ALA A 45 10.63 0.12 -0.44
C ALA A 45 10.79 -1.40 -0.27
N ALA A 46 10.15 -2.20 -1.13
CA ALA A 46 10.30 -3.65 -1.16
C ALA A 46 11.74 -4.08 -1.44
N HIS A 47 12.42 -3.45 -2.41
CA HIS A 47 13.83 -3.74 -2.68
C HIS A 47 14.72 -3.41 -1.48
N LYS A 48 14.57 -2.19 -0.93
CA LYS A 48 15.31 -1.69 0.23
C LYS A 48 15.12 -2.62 1.44
N CYS A 49 13.89 -2.92 1.80
CA CYS A 49 13.56 -3.59 3.06
C CYS A 49 13.63 -5.10 3.00
N TRP A 50 13.27 -5.73 1.89
CA TRP A 50 13.30 -7.19 1.81
C TRP A 50 14.64 -7.72 1.31
N PHE A 51 15.28 -7.03 0.36
CA PHE A 51 16.47 -7.57 -0.33
C PHE A 51 17.77 -6.87 0.05
N ALA A 52 17.82 -5.54 -0.01
CA ALA A 52 19.04 -4.79 0.33
C ALA A 52 19.37 -4.91 1.82
N ALA A 53 18.36 -4.86 2.70
CA ALA A 53 18.51 -5.12 4.13
C ALA A 53 18.71 -6.61 4.47
N ARG A 54 18.69 -7.52 3.48
CA ARG A 54 18.92 -8.97 3.62
C ARG A 54 17.96 -9.65 4.60
N ASP A 55 16.68 -9.37 4.46
CA ASP A 55 15.66 -9.96 5.29
C ASP A 55 15.65 -11.50 5.17
N PRO A 56 15.80 -12.25 6.28
CA PRO A 56 15.84 -13.71 6.25
C PRO A 56 14.59 -14.33 5.63
N ALA A 57 13.41 -13.73 5.84
CA ALA A 57 12.15 -14.24 5.32
C ALA A 57 12.06 -14.19 3.79
N PHE A 58 12.85 -13.31 3.15
CA PHE A 58 12.85 -13.12 1.70
C PHE A 58 14.04 -13.76 0.98
N LYS A 59 14.97 -14.39 1.72
CA LYS A 59 16.20 -15.00 1.17
C LYS A 59 15.94 -16.04 0.07
N ALA A 60 14.83 -16.77 0.18
CA ALA A 60 14.40 -17.81 -0.77
C ALA A 60 13.83 -17.25 -2.09
N TYR A 61 13.65 -15.93 -2.19
CA TYR A 61 13.03 -15.28 -3.33
C TYR A 61 13.97 -14.27 -3.99
N ARG A 62 13.61 -13.83 -5.18
CA ARG A 62 14.19 -12.67 -5.86
C ARG A 62 13.05 -11.80 -6.38
N MET A 63 13.29 -10.50 -6.40
CA MET A 63 12.38 -9.56 -7.04
C MET A 63 12.70 -9.53 -8.53
N ALA A 64 11.71 -9.87 -9.35
CA ALA A 64 11.74 -9.61 -10.78
C ALA A 64 10.95 -8.33 -11.05
N ASN A 65 11.64 -7.33 -11.57
CA ASN A 65 11.05 -6.02 -11.80
C ASN A 65 10.49 -5.94 -13.24
N GLU A 66 9.17 -5.76 -13.35
CA GLU A 66 8.48 -5.51 -14.62
C GLU A 66 7.91 -4.08 -14.68
N LEU A 67 8.53 -3.11 -13.98
CA LEU A 67 8.07 -1.71 -13.95
C LEU A 67 8.03 -1.06 -15.35
N ASN A 68 8.81 -1.56 -16.32
CA ASN A 68 8.78 -1.11 -17.72
C ASN A 68 7.69 -1.80 -18.57
N SER A 69 6.63 -2.32 -17.95
CA SER A 69 5.49 -2.82 -18.71
C SER A 69 4.73 -1.65 -19.34
N PHE A 70 4.94 -1.43 -20.64
CA PHE A 70 4.18 -0.49 -21.49
C PHE A 70 2.66 -0.82 -21.56
N SER A 71 2.18 -1.81 -20.79
CA SER A 71 0.79 -2.28 -20.73
C SER A 71 -0.14 -1.46 -19.82
N GLY A 72 0.37 -0.42 -19.15
CA GLY A 72 -0.43 0.39 -18.21
C GLY A 72 -0.74 -0.29 -16.88
N THR A 73 -0.07 -1.41 -16.59
CA THR A 73 -0.19 -2.17 -15.33
C THR A 73 1.20 -2.38 -14.72
N PRO A 74 1.80 -1.35 -14.10
CA PRO A 74 3.10 -1.51 -13.44
C PRO A 74 3.03 -2.59 -12.37
N ARG A 75 4.01 -3.50 -12.38
CA ARG A 75 4.09 -4.59 -11.42
C ARG A 75 5.53 -4.99 -11.09
N PHE A 76 5.71 -5.63 -9.95
CA PHE A 76 6.88 -6.47 -9.70
C PHE A 76 6.42 -7.83 -9.18
N LEU A 77 7.33 -8.78 -9.29
CA LEU A 77 7.08 -10.17 -8.97
C LEU A 77 8.10 -10.65 -7.94
N LEU A 78 7.69 -11.57 -7.07
CA LEU A 78 8.65 -12.42 -6.37
C LEU A 78 8.69 -13.79 -7.02
N VAL A 79 9.89 -14.22 -7.38
CA VAL A 79 10.16 -15.51 -8.02
C VAL A 79 11.13 -16.32 -7.15
N PRO A 80 11.19 -17.65 -7.31
CA PRO A 80 12.16 -18.47 -6.58
C PRO A 80 13.60 -18.01 -6.85
N ALA A 81 14.42 -17.91 -5.81
CA ALA A 81 15.76 -17.34 -5.93
C ALA A 81 16.71 -18.10 -6.88
N LYS A 82 16.49 -19.40 -7.05
CA LYS A 82 17.27 -20.27 -7.93
C LYS A 82 16.63 -20.48 -9.31
N ASN A 83 15.47 -19.86 -9.55
CA ASN A 83 14.75 -19.96 -10.83
C ASN A 83 14.04 -18.63 -11.12
N TYR A 84 14.80 -17.65 -11.63
CA TYR A 84 14.31 -16.29 -11.87
C TYR A 84 13.21 -16.24 -12.94
N GLU A 85 13.25 -17.15 -13.92
CA GLU A 85 12.21 -17.31 -14.96
C GLU A 85 11.07 -18.24 -14.51
N GLY A 86 11.12 -18.70 -13.25
CA GLY A 86 10.11 -19.56 -12.67
C GLY A 86 8.78 -18.86 -12.46
N LYS A 87 7.74 -19.65 -12.15
CA LYS A 87 6.41 -19.14 -11.86
C LYS A 87 6.46 -18.11 -10.70
N PRO A 88 5.86 -16.92 -10.88
CA PRO A 88 5.74 -15.95 -9.80
C PRO A 88 4.98 -16.50 -8.60
N LEU A 89 5.52 -16.26 -7.41
CA LEU A 89 4.91 -16.63 -6.12
C LEU A 89 4.21 -15.45 -5.45
N LEU A 90 4.58 -14.23 -5.83
CA LEU A 90 3.90 -12.99 -5.45
C LEU A 90 3.84 -12.08 -6.67
N VAL A 91 2.70 -11.42 -6.83
CA VAL A 91 2.50 -10.33 -7.78
C VAL A 91 2.01 -9.13 -6.99
N VAL A 92 2.67 -8.00 -7.19
CA VAL A 92 2.27 -6.70 -6.67
C VAL A 92 2.10 -5.78 -7.86
N GLN A 93 0.91 -5.20 -8.03
CA GLN A 93 0.62 -4.37 -9.18
C GLN A 93 -0.34 -3.23 -8.84
N ALA A 94 -0.36 -2.22 -9.70
CA ALA A 94 -1.42 -1.22 -9.74
C ALA A 94 -1.99 -1.13 -11.15
N THR A 95 -3.27 -0.79 -11.27
CA THR A 95 -3.98 -0.73 -12.56
C THR A 95 -4.54 0.67 -12.84
N GLY A 96 -4.59 1.04 -14.12
CA GLY A 96 -5.21 2.28 -14.59
C GLY A 96 -4.60 3.53 -13.98
N ASN A 97 -5.45 4.48 -13.57
CA ASN A 97 -5.04 5.75 -12.95
C ASN A 97 -5.24 5.77 -11.43
N SER A 98 -5.28 4.60 -10.80
CA SER A 98 -5.45 4.46 -9.35
C SER A 98 -4.10 4.26 -8.65
N SER A 99 -3.94 4.83 -7.46
CA SER A 99 -2.82 4.50 -6.55
C SER A 99 -3.05 3.21 -5.77
N ARG A 100 -4.19 2.54 -5.97
CA ARG A 100 -4.48 1.25 -5.36
C ARG A 100 -3.48 0.20 -5.81
N VAL A 101 -2.87 -0.46 -4.83
CA VAL A 101 -1.97 -1.59 -5.03
C VAL A 101 -2.70 -2.87 -4.68
N ASP A 102 -2.71 -3.80 -5.61
CA ASP A 102 -3.24 -5.15 -5.41
C ASP A 102 -2.06 -6.13 -5.22
N VAL A 103 -2.26 -7.08 -4.30
CA VAL A 103 -1.25 -8.07 -3.93
C VAL A 103 -1.89 -9.45 -3.96
N PHE A 104 -1.29 -10.38 -4.71
CA PHE A 104 -1.82 -11.73 -4.85
C PHE A 104 -0.73 -12.74 -5.19
N GLY A 105 -1.07 -14.03 -5.10
CA GLY A 105 -0.19 -15.14 -5.40
C GLY A 105 -0.02 -16.11 -4.23
N PRO A 106 0.65 -17.26 -4.45
CA PRO A 106 0.87 -18.28 -3.43
C PRO A 106 1.36 -17.76 -2.07
N LEU A 107 2.29 -16.79 -2.04
CA LEU A 107 2.83 -16.28 -0.77
C LEU A 107 1.80 -15.59 0.13
N MET A 108 0.64 -15.18 -0.41
CA MET A 108 -0.41 -14.57 0.39
C MET A 108 -1.21 -15.59 1.22
N GLY A 109 -1.13 -16.88 0.89
CA GLY A 109 -1.70 -17.97 1.68
C GLY A 109 -0.75 -18.57 2.72
N GLU A 110 0.52 -18.14 2.72
CA GLU A 110 1.57 -18.64 3.61
C GLU A 110 1.68 -17.78 4.89
N PRO A 111 2.37 -18.25 5.94
CA PRO A 111 2.61 -17.45 7.14
C PRO A 111 3.26 -16.08 6.87
N LEU A 112 4.05 -15.97 5.79
CA LEU A 112 4.68 -14.72 5.36
C LEU A 112 3.67 -13.70 4.78
N GLY A 113 2.49 -14.15 4.34
CA GLY A 113 1.49 -13.33 3.65
C GLY A 113 0.97 -12.15 4.47
N ALA A 114 0.74 -12.35 5.77
CA ALA A 114 0.31 -11.27 6.67
C ALA A 114 1.34 -10.14 6.75
N ARG A 115 2.62 -10.50 6.82
CA ARG A 115 3.73 -9.54 6.82
C ARG A 115 3.86 -8.82 5.49
N ILE A 116 3.77 -9.54 4.38
CA ILE A 116 3.76 -8.95 3.03
C ILE A 116 2.65 -7.90 2.92
N GLY A 117 1.42 -8.25 3.33
CA GLY A 117 0.29 -7.33 3.29
C GLY A 117 0.51 -6.07 4.15
N ALA A 118 1.05 -6.22 5.36
CA ALA A 118 1.34 -5.10 6.24
C ALA A 118 2.43 -4.16 5.68
N ASP A 119 3.49 -4.73 5.11
CA ASP A 119 4.58 -3.99 4.48
C ASP A 119 4.08 -3.21 3.26
N ILE A 120 3.40 -3.89 2.32
CA ILE A 120 2.86 -3.24 1.13
C ILE A 120 1.84 -2.16 1.51
N GLY A 121 0.94 -2.42 2.46
CA GLY A 121 -0.04 -1.44 2.93
C GLY A 121 0.59 -0.19 3.52
N ARG A 122 1.66 -0.35 4.32
CA ARG A 122 2.42 0.76 4.89
C ARG A 122 3.11 1.59 3.80
N TRP A 123 3.78 0.92 2.85
CA TRP A 123 4.48 1.58 1.75
C TRP A 123 3.53 2.29 0.78
N ALA A 124 2.39 1.68 0.48
CA ALA A 124 1.34 2.30 -0.34
C ALA A 124 0.72 3.54 0.33
N ALA A 125 0.73 3.60 1.67
CA ALA A 125 0.33 4.78 2.44
C ALA A 125 1.43 5.85 2.54
N GLY A 126 2.62 5.61 1.97
CA GLY A 126 3.71 6.58 1.87
C GLY A 126 4.74 6.54 3.01
N ASN A 127 4.63 5.61 3.96
CA ASN A 127 5.73 5.34 4.90
C ASN A 127 6.61 4.26 4.27
N ASP A 128 7.86 4.57 3.91
CA ASP A 128 8.82 3.67 3.24
C ASP A 128 9.80 2.98 4.21
N ASP A 129 9.46 2.96 5.51
CA ASP A 129 10.28 2.31 6.53
C ASP A 129 10.18 0.79 6.45
N CYS A 130 11.25 0.13 6.87
CA CYS A 130 11.27 -1.31 7.03
C CYS A 130 10.58 -1.62 8.37
N GLY A 131 9.32 -2.06 8.29
CA GLY A 131 8.59 -2.58 9.44
C GLY A 131 9.39 -3.73 10.01
N GLY A 132 9.73 -3.62 11.31
CA GLY A 132 10.77 -4.41 11.96
C GLY A 132 10.87 -5.84 11.45
N THR A 133 12.08 -6.23 11.06
CA THR A 133 12.47 -7.62 10.78
C THR A 133 11.98 -8.51 11.92
N ALA A 134 11.09 -9.45 11.61
CA ALA A 134 10.76 -10.56 12.50
C ALA A 134 11.92 -11.56 12.53
#